data_AF-A0A2E7VST3-F1
#
_entry.id   AF-A0A2E7VST3-F1
#
_cell.length_a   1.000
_cell.length_b   1.000
_cell.length_c   1.000
_cell.angle_alpha   90.00
_cell.angle_beta   90.00
_cell.angle_gamma   90.00
#
_symmetry.space_group_name_H-M   'P 1'
#
loop_
_entity.id
_entity.type
_entity.pdbx_description
1 polymer ?
#
loop_
_entity_poly.entity_id
_entity_poly.type
_entity_poly.pdbx_seq_one_letter_code
_entity_poly.pdbx_strand_id
1 'polypeptide(L)' 'MILYYILFSFKTNILILQKIMKEFSKISELDKEDYYYSDEGYIVFTKKYHLKRGYCCDNNCKHCPFKKNKKKMNEKS' A
#
# COMPACT_ATOMS: atom_id res chain seq x y z
N MET A 1 18.39 40.37 -7.51
CA MET A 1 17.34 40.33 -6.47
C MET A 1 15.99 39.88 -7.03
N ILE A 2 15.45 40.51 -8.08
CA ILE A 2 14.18 40.12 -8.72
C ILE A 2 14.21 38.70 -9.31
N LEU A 3 15.27 38.36 -10.04
CA LEU A 3 15.45 37.01 -10.61
C LEU A 3 15.54 35.91 -9.54
N TYR A 4 16.19 36.20 -8.40
CA TYR A 4 16.25 35.31 -7.25
C TYR A 4 14.86 35.07 -6.64
N TYR A 5 14.04 36.12 -6.52
CA TYR A 5 12.67 36.02 -6.01
C TYR A 5 11.76 35.20 -6.93
N ILE A 6 11.90 35.37 -8.25
CA ILE A 6 11.15 34.60 -9.24
C ILE A 6 11.56 33.12 -9.18
N LEU A 7 12.86 32.81 -9.16
CA LEU A 7 13.37 31.44 -9.05
C LEU A 7 12.98 30.78 -7.72
N PHE A 8 13.02 31.53 -6.61
CA PHE A 8 12.58 31.08 -5.29
C PHE A 8 11.08 30.76 -5.29
N SER A 9 10.24 31.63 -5.85
CA SER A 9 8.80 31.41 -6.01
C SER A 9 8.48 30.20 -6.91
N PHE A 10 9.24 30.00 -7.99
CA PHE A 10 9.06 28.82 -8.85
C PHE A 10 9.39 27.52 -8.10
N LYS A 11 10.44 27.54 -7.28
CA LYS A 11 10.88 26.38 -6.49
C LYS A 11 9.89 26.02 -5.39
N THR A 12 9.31 27.01 -4.70
CA THR A 12 8.31 26.76 -3.64
C THR A 12 7.01 26.19 -4.21
N ASN A 13 6.54 26.68 -5.35
CA ASN A 13 5.36 26.12 -6.03
C ASN A 13 5.57 24.66 -6.47
N ILE A 14 6.76 24.31 -6.98
CA ILE A 14 7.11 22.91 -7.32
C ILE A 14 7.11 22.02 -6.07
N LEU A 15 7.68 22.48 -4.95
CA LEU A 15 7.70 21.75 -3.68
C LEU A 15 6.29 21.50 -3.12
N ILE A 16 5.39 22.48 -3.25
CA ILE A 16 3.99 22.35 -2.83
C ILE A 16 3.28 21.27 -3.65
N LEU A 17 3.45 21.25 -4.97
CA LEU A 17 2.87 20.23 -5.84
C LEU A 17 3.39 18.82 -5.51
N GLN A 18 4.70 18.69 -5.26
CA GLN A 18 5.30 17.43 -4.84
C GLN A 18 4.76 16.94 -3.49
N LYS A 19 4.50 17.86 -2.55
CA LYS A 19 3.93 17.53 -1.24
C LYS A 19 2.48 17.05 -1.38
N ILE A 20 1.67 17.74 -2.18
CA ILE A 20 0.27 17.38 -2.44
C ILE A 20 0.18 15.97 -3.03
N MET A 21 1.00 15.63 -4.04
CA MET A 21 0.99 14.29 -4.63
C MET A 21 1.39 13.18 -3.65
N LYS A 22 2.31 13.46 -2.72
CA LYS A 22 2.73 12.49 -1.70
C LYS A 22 1.66 12.19 -0.67
N GLU A 23 0.82 13.17 -0.31
CA GLU A 23 -0.27 12.95 0.66
C GLU A 23 -1.32 11.95 0.16
N PHE A 24 -1.58 11.89 -1.15
CA PHE A 24 -2.53 10.93 -1.71
C PHE A 24 -1.94 9.51 -1.87
N SER A 25 -0.62 9.33 -1.78
CA SER A 25 0.04 8.04 -1.95
C SER A 25 0.56 7.47 -0.62
N LYS A 26 -0.32 6.74 0.07
CA LYS A 26 0.03 5.95 1.27
C LYS A 26 0.99 4.77 1.00
N ILE A 27 1.35 4.52 -0.26
CA ILE A 27 2.32 3.48 -0.63
C ILE A 27 3.68 3.74 0.03
N SER A 28 4.01 5.01 0.30
CA SER A 28 5.25 5.39 1.00
C SER A 28 5.37 4.86 2.43
N GLU A 29 4.28 4.42 3.06
CA GLU A 29 4.26 3.84 4.42
C GLU A 29 4.37 2.30 4.42
N LEU A 30 4.42 1.68 3.23
CA LEU A 30 4.54 0.23 3.07
C LEU A 30 6.00 -0.19 3.04
N ASP A 31 6.33 -1.25 3.78
CA ASP A 31 7.64 -1.87 3.69
C ASP A 31 7.75 -2.71 2.41
N LYS A 32 8.97 -2.92 1.91
CA LYS A 32 9.20 -3.77 0.70
C LYS A 32 8.70 -5.21 0.86
N GLU A 33 8.50 -5.66 2.09
CA GLU A 33 7.99 -7.01 2.42
C GLU A 33 6.46 -7.05 2.56
N ASP A 34 5.80 -5.89 2.60
CA ASP A 34 4.35 -5.79 2.75
C ASP A 34 3.61 -6.09 1.43
N TYR A 35 4.29 -5.98 0.28
CA TYR A 35 3.69 -6.21 -1.03
C TYR A 35 4.71 -6.68 -2.07
N TYR A 36 4.20 -7.21 -3.18
CA TYR A 36 4.95 -7.42 -4.42
C TYR A 36 4.12 -6.95 -5.62
N TYR A 37 4.77 -6.76 -6.76
CA TYR A 37 4.07 -6.49 -8.02
C TYR A 37 3.82 -7.81 -8.75
N SER A 38 2.59 -8.03 -9.21
CA SER A 38 2.29 -9.13 -10.15
C SER A 38 2.88 -8.84 -11.52
N ASP A 39 2.93 -9.86 -12.37
CA ASP A 39 3.40 -9.71 -13.75
C ASP A 39 2.55 -8.73 -14.56
N GLU A 40 1.27 -8.56 -14.20
CA GLU A 40 0.37 -7.57 -14.80
C GLU A 40 0.51 -6.16 -14.18
N GLY A 41 1.42 -5.97 -13.21
CA GLY A 41 1.69 -4.68 -12.57
C GLY A 41 0.79 -4.34 -11.38
N TYR A 42 0.00 -5.30 -10.85
CA TYR A 42 -0.83 -5.06 -9.68
C TYR A 42 -0.04 -5.18 -8.38
N ILE A 43 -0.37 -4.34 -7.39
CA ILE A 43 0.17 -4.47 -6.03
C ILE A 43 -0.57 -5.60 -5.31
N VAL A 44 0.16 -6.65 -4.95
CA VAL A 44 -0.36 -7.78 -4.19
C VAL A 44 0.18 -7.75 -2.78
N PHE A 45 -0.72 -7.59 -1.81
CA PHE A 45 -0.35 -7.58 -0.40
C PHE A 45 0.02 -8.97 0.12
N THR A 46 1.09 -9.00 0.92
CA THR A 46 1.59 -10.21 1.57
C THR A 46 0.88 -10.46 2.90
N LYS A 47 1.16 -11.63 3.49
CA LYS A 47 0.72 -11.96 4.85
C LYS A 47 1.23 -10.96 5.88
N LYS A 48 2.44 -10.41 5.70
CA LYS A 48 3.06 -9.45 6.64
C LYS A 48 2.23 -8.17 6.73
N TYR A 49 1.81 -7.63 5.59
CA TYR A 49 0.91 -6.49 5.52
C TYR A 49 -0.41 -6.75 6.26
N HIS A 50 -1.02 -7.92 6.03
CA HIS A 50 -2.27 -8.27 6.70
C HIS A 50 -2.12 -8.43 8.21
N LEU A 51 -0.95 -8.86 8.71
CA LEU A 51 -0.65 -8.87 10.14
C LEU A 51 -0.47 -7.45 10.70
N LYS A 52 0.27 -6.58 10.00
CA LYS A 52 0.47 -5.16 10.36
C LYS A 52 -0.86 -4.39 10.42
N ARG A 53 -1.81 -4.73 9.53
CA ARG A 53 -3.19 -4.21 9.56
C ARG A 53 -3.98 -4.64 10.80
N GLY A 54 -3.70 -5.83 11.34
CA GLY A 54 -4.24 -6.30 12.62
C GLY A 54 -5.68 -6.86 12.62
N TYR A 55 -6.39 -6.89 11.49
CA TYR A 55 -7.76 -7.43 11.44
C TYR A 55 -8.13 -8.12 10.11
N CYS A 56 -9.11 -9.04 10.16
CA CYS A 56 -9.73 -9.65 8.99
C CYS A 56 -10.78 -8.71 8.40
N CYS A 57 -10.72 -8.47 7.10
CA CYS A 57 -11.69 -7.64 6.37
C CYS A 57 -12.77 -8.44 5.64
N ASP A 58 -12.83 -9.75 5.86
CA ASP A 58 -13.79 -10.70 5.28
C ASP A 58 -13.88 -10.76 3.74
N ASN A 59 -12.97 -10.08 3.04
CA ASN A 59 -12.83 -10.08 1.58
C ASN A 59 -12.13 -11.34 1.01
N ASN A 60 -12.04 -12.43 1.79
CA ASN A 60 -11.46 -13.71 1.39
C ASN A 60 -10.09 -13.61 0.66
N CYS A 61 -9.19 -12.74 1.15
CA CYS A 61 -7.89 -12.51 0.53
C CYS A 61 -7.00 -13.77 0.53
N LYS A 62 -6.21 -13.96 -0.54
CA LYS A 62 -5.33 -15.13 -0.73
C LYS A 62 -4.32 -15.32 0.40
N HIS A 63 -3.71 -14.24 0.88
CA HIS A 63 -2.68 -14.27 1.94
C HIS A 63 -3.24 -13.94 3.33
N CYS A 64 -4.55 -14.02 3.54
CA CYS A 64 -5.18 -13.67 4.82
C CYS A 64 -4.71 -14.62 5.95
N PRO A 65 -4.01 -14.13 6.98
CA PRO A 65 -3.59 -14.95 8.12
C PRO A 65 -4.76 -15.41 9.01
N PHE A 66 -5.89 -14.70 8.96
CA PHE A 66 -7.07 -14.94 9.80
C PHE A 66 -8.07 -15.92 9.18
N LYS A 67 -7.78 -16.45 7.99
CA LYS A 67 -8.69 -17.37 7.30
C LYS A 67 -8.91 -18.62 8.15
N LYS A 68 -10.12 -18.79 8.68
CA LYS A 68 -10.53 -20.02 9.37
C LYS A 68 -10.54 -21.15 8.34
N ASN A 69 -9.52 -22.00 8.37
CA ASN A 69 -9.50 -23.22 7.57
C ASN A 69 -10.65 -24.12 8.01
N LYS A 70 -11.77 -24.10 7.29
CA LYS A 70 -12.78 -25.17 7.34
C LYS A 70 -12.21 -26.41 6.66
N LYS A 71 -11.25 -27.09 7.29
CA LYS A 71 -10.91 -28.48 6.96
C LYS A 71 -11.46 -29.36 8.09
N LYS A 72 -12.05 -30.49 7.68
CA LYS A 72 -13.02 -31.36 8.40
C LYS A 72 -14.43 -30.79 8.24
N MET A 73 -15.34 -31.37 7.46
CA MET A 73 -15.65 -32.78 7.21
C MET A 73 -16.01 -32.94 5.74
N ASN A 74 -15.36 -33.84 5.02
CA ASN A 74 -15.84 -34.50 3.79
C ASN A 74 -14.95 -35.73 3.58
N GLU A 75 -14.91 -36.59 4.60
CA GLU A 75 -14.52 -37.98 4.45
C GLU A 75 -15.67 -38.80 5.04
N LYS A 76 -16.30 -39.61 4.18
CA LYS A 76 -17.39 -40.58 4.43
C LYS A 76 -18.83 -40.04 4.47
N SER A 77 -19.51 -40.17 3.33
CA SER A 77 -20.77 -40.92 3.21
C SER A 77 -20.93 -41.36 1.76
#